data_AF-A0A454CMJ0-F1
#
_entry.id   AF-A0A454CMJ0-F1
#
_cell.length_a   1.000
_cell.length_b   1.000
_cell.length_c   1.000
_cell.angle_alpha   90.00
_cell.angle_beta   90.00
_cell.angle_gamma   90.00
#
_symmetry.space_group_name_H-M   'P 1'
#
loop_
_entity.id
_entity.type
_entity.pdbx_description
1 polymer ?
#
loop_
_entity_poly.entity_id
_entity_poly.type
_entity_poly.pdbx_seq_one_letter_code
_entity_poly.pdbx_strand_id
1 'polypeptide(L)' 'PEVPHGIPMTEEQIRALGSANMKPVGKAIKPTKQEIDMNPRSRSSVLRIAEKL' A
#
# COMPACT_ATOMS: atom_id res chain seq x y z
N PRO A 1 -4.33 -0.11 -18.36
CA PRO A 1 -3.93 1.25 -17.97
C PRO A 1 -2.49 1.28 -17.48
N GLU A 2 -1.63 1.82 -18.34
CA GLU A 2 -0.18 1.82 -18.16
C GLU A 2 0.22 3.17 -17.57
N VAL A 3 0.32 3.22 -16.24
CA VAL A 3 0.84 4.42 -15.56
C VAL A 3 2.34 4.46 -15.82
N PRO A 4 2.88 5.52 -16.45
CA PRO A 4 4.30 5.60 -16.76
C PRO A 4 5.15 5.56 -15.49
N HIS A 5 6.05 4.59 -15.41
CA HIS A 5 6.98 4.48 -14.29
C HIS A 5 8.02 5.62 -14.35
N GLY A 6 8.26 6.27 -13.21
CA GLY A 6 9.33 7.28 -13.08
C GLY A 6 8.93 8.74 -13.28
N ILE A 7 7.64 9.03 -13.49
CA ILE A 7 7.13 10.41 -13.54
C ILE A 7 6.41 10.72 -12.23
N PRO A 8 6.72 11.84 -11.55
CA PRO A 8 5.95 12.28 -10.39
C PRO A 8 4.56 12.70 -10.86
N MET A 9 3.54 11.93 -10.49
CA MET A 9 2.13 12.21 -10.76
C MET A 9 1.35 12.27 -9.45
N THR A 10 0.33 13.12 -9.40
CA THR A 10 -0.59 13.16 -8.27
C THR A 10 -1.53 11.95 -8.30
N GLU A 11 -2.11 11.60 -7.15
CA GLU A 11 -3.00 10.44 -7.05
C GLU A 11 -4.25 10.57 -7.93
N GLU A 12 -4.71 11.79 -8.18
CA GLU A 12 -5.79 12.12 -9.12
C GLU A 12 -5.39 11.82 -10.57
N GLN A 13 -4.16 12.16 -10.96
CA GLN A 13 -3.62 11.90 -12.30
C GLN A 13 -3.43 10.39 -12.54
N ILE A 14 -2.97 9.66 -11.53
CA ILE A 14 -2.83 8.20 -11.58
C ILE A 14 -4.19 7.51 -11.72
N ARG A 15 -5.22 8.00 -11.03
CA ARG A 15 -6.59 7.50 -11.18
C ARG A 15 -7.15 7.77 -12.58
N ALA A 16 -6.86 8.95 -13.15
CA ALA A 16 -7.32 9.35 -14.48
C ALA A 16 -6.70 8.51 -15.62
N LEU A 17 -5.45 8.06 -15.47
CA LEU A 17 -4.76 7.17 -16.42
C LEU A 17 -5.18 5.69 -16.31
N GLY A 18 -6.15 5.42 -15.45
CA GLY A 18 -6.54 4.09 -15.00
C GLY A 18 -5.61 3.67 -13.86
N SER A 19 -6.14 3.79 -12.65
CA SER A 19 -5.53 3.20 -11.46
C SER A 19 -5.05 1.78 -11.75
N ALA A 20 -3.94 1.37 -11.11
CA ALA A 20 -3.48 0.00 -11.20
C ALA A 20 -4.64 -0.96 -10.89
N ASN A 21 -4.92 -1.91 -11.81
CA ASN A 21 -5.95 -2.94 -11.66
C ASN A 21 -5.55 -3.90 -10.53
N MET A 22 -5.78 -3.46 -9.30
CA MET A 22 -5.40 -4.16 -8.09
C MET A 22 -6.62 -4.22 -7.17
N LYS A 23 -6.97 -5.41 -6.71
CA LYS A 23 -8.03 -5.62 -5.73
C LYS A 23 -7.40 -5.74 -4.34
N PRO A 24 -7.82 -4.94 -3.35
CA PRO A 24 -7.27 -5.04 -2.00
C PRO A 24 -7.65 -6.37 -1.36
N VAL A 25 -6.69 -7.01 -0.70
CA VAL A 25 -6.89 -8.27 0.02
C VAL A 25 -6.95 -7.97 1.52
N GLY A 26 -8.15 -8.03 2.08
CA GLY A 26 -8.38 -7.87 3.51
C GLY A 26 -8.19 -6.43 4.03
N LYS A 27 -7.94 -6.31 5.34
CA LYS A 27 -7.72 -5.03 6.04
C LYS A 27 -6.23 -4.81 6.26
N ALA A 28 -5.86 -3.55 6.52
CA ALA A 28 -4.50 -3.20 6.90
C ALA A 28 -4.04 -3.98 8.14
N ILE A 29 -2.85 -4.59 8.06
CA ILE A 29 -2.25 -5.37 9.14
C ILE A 29 -1.33 -4.44 9.93
N LYS A 30 -1.56 -4.38 11.24
CA LYS A 30 -0.76 -3.63 12.21
C LYS A 30 0.13 -4.58 13.00
N PRO A 31 1.28 -4.12 13.51
CA PRO A 31 2.13 -4.92 14.39
C PRO A 31 1.37 -5.35 15.64
N THR A 32 1.74 -6.51 16.18
CA THR A 32 1.20 -6.98 17.47
C THR A 32 1.89 -6.26 18.64
N LYS A 33 1.31 -6.33 19.85
CA LYS A 33 1.94 -5.75 21.04
C LYS A 33 3.34 -6.34 21.31
N GLN A 34 3.44 -7.66 21.21
CA GLN A 34 4.71 -8.39 21.39
C GLN A 34 5.77 -7.96 20.37
N GLU A 35 5.38 -7.70 19.12
CA GLU A 35 6.29 -7.22 18.08
C GLU A 35 6.77 -5.80 18.35
N ILE A 36 5.90 -4.93 18.87
CA ILE A 36 6.28 -3.57 19.28
C ILE A 36 7.27 -3.62 20.45
N ASP A 37 7.07 -4.53 21.41
CA ASP A 37 7.96 -4.68 22.56
C ASP A 37 9.36 -5.17 22.16
N MET A 38 9.45 -6.13 21.23
CA MET A 38 10.73 -6.63 20.71
C MET A 38 11.37 -5.68 19.68
N ASN A 39 10.56 -4.91 18.95
CA ASN A 39 11.00 -3.95 17.95
C ASN A 39 10.17 -2.65 18.02
N PRO A 40 10.59 -1.67 18.84
CA PRO A 40 9.88 -0.41 19.01
C PRO A 40 9.69 0.39 17.72
N ARG A 41 10.56 0.20 16.71
CA ARG A 41 10.44 0.85 15.40
C ARG A 41 9.26 0.33 14.58
N SER A 42 8.73 -0.85 14.90
CA SER A 42 7.57 -1.43 14.22
C SER A 42 6.26 -0.71 14.54
N ARG A 43 6.20 0.10 15.61
CA ARG A 43 4.96 0.71 16.15
C ARG A 43 4.10 1.47 15.13
N SER A 44 4.70 1.97 14.05
CA SER A 44 4.03 2.72 12.98
C SER A 44 3.95 1.97 11.65
N SER A 45 4.39 0.71 11.60
CA SER A 45 4.32 -0.11 10.40
C SER A 45 2.88 -0.45 10.05
N VAL A 46 2.55 -0.39 8.76
CA VAL A 46 1.23 -0.75 8.23
C VAL A 46 1.43 -1.55 6.95
N LEU A 47 1.09 -2.84 6.99
CA LEU A 47 1.15 -3.72 5.82
C LEU A 47 -0.19 -3.71 5.09
N ARG A 48 -0.16 -3.49 3.77
CA ARG A 48 -1.32 -3.58 2.86
C ARG A 48 -1.00 -4.55 1.74
N ILE A 49 -1.95 -5.41 1.42
CA ILE A 49 -1.82 -6.45 0.39
C ILE A 49 -2.90 -6.22 -0.66
N ALA A 50 -2.54 -6.40 -1.93
CA ALA A 50 -3.47 -6.35 -3.04
C ALA A 50 -3.10 -7.40 -4.09
N GLU A 51 -4.10 -7.95 -4.77
CA GLU A 51 -3.95 -8.90 -5.87
C GLU A 51 -4.17 -8.18 -7.20
N LYS A 52 -3.45 -8.57 -8.26
CA LYS A 52 -3.66 -8.03 -9.60
C LYS A 52 -4.93 -8.64 -10.21
N LEU A 53 -5.78 -7.79 -10.79
CA LEU A 53 -6.96 -8.20 -11.57
C LEU A 53 -6.60 -8.43 -13.03
#